data_AF-A0A8B9R7A9-F1
#
_entry.id   AF-A0A8B9R7A9-F1
#
_cell.length_a   1.000
_cell.length_b   1.000
_cell.length_c   1.000
_cell.angle_alpha   90.00
_cell.angle_beta   90.00
_cell.angle_gamma   90.00
#
_symmetry.space_group_name_H-M   'P 1'
#
loop_
_entity.id
_entity.type
_entity.pdbx_description
1 polymer ?
#
loop_
_entity_poly.entity_id
_entity_poly.type
_entity_poly.pdbx_seq_one_letter_code
_entity_poly.pdbx_strand_id
1 'polypeptide(L)'
;LDLQITDLELHEKDYSGQKAIYWEVKYPFPLSNRDYVYVRERKDLEVNGRKIWVVLAKSLAVSQCPEKAGVIRVKDYKQSLALESDGANGTKVFMNYFDNPGGKIPPWLVNWAAKSGVPAFLTDMQKACNNYVKYCKNKK
;
A
#
# COMPACT_ATOMS: atom_id res chain seq x y z
N LEU A 1 -1.52 3.22 -1.47
CA LEU A 1 -2.46 4.08 -2.21
C LEU A 1 -3.84 3.86 -1.58
N ASP A 2 -4.09 4.47 -0.42
CA ASP A 2 -5.44 4.53 0.18
C ASP A 2 -6.23 5.63 -0.54
N LEU A 3 -6.74 5.29 -1.72
CA LEU A 3 -7.48 6.19 -2.61
C LEU A 3 -8.98 6.08 -2.32
N GLN A 4 -9.50 6.45 -1.15
CA GLN A 4 -10.92 6.16 -0.78
C GLN A 4 -11.36 4.70 -1.01
N ILE A 5 -10.37 3.83 -1.19
CA ILE A 5 -10.45 2.40 -1.15
C ILE A 5 -10.65 2.13 0.33
N THR A 6 -11.88 1.85 0.70
CA THR A 6 -12.13 1.27 2.00
C THR A 6 -11.57 -0.15 1.94
N ASP A 7 -10.61 -0.42 2.82
CA ASP A 7 -10.16 -1.77 3.09
C ASP A 7 -11.39 -2.59 3.48
N LEU A 8 -11.74 -3.55 2.63
CA LEU A 8 -12.78 -4.50 2.97
C LEU A 8 -12.23 -5.51 3.98
N GLU A 9 -10.98 -5.91 3.74
CA GLU A 9 -10.27 -6.88 4.55
C GLU A 9 -8.77 -6.65 4.45
N LEU A 10 -8.09 -6.55 5.60
CA LEU A 10 -6.64 -6.48 5.69
C LEU A 10 -6.18 -7.41 6.82
N HIS A 11 -5.34 -8.38 6.49
CA HIS A 11 -4.76 -9.25 7.51
C HIS A 11 -3.37 -9.75 7.11
N GLU A 12 -2.53 -9.99 8.12
CA GLU A 12 -1.20 -10.57 7.96
C GLU A 12 -1.23 -12.01 8.47
N LYS A 13 -0.79 -12.96 7.64
CA LYS A 13 -0.78 -14.40 7.96
C LYS A 13 0.53 -15.03 7.49
N ASP A 14 0.89 -16.14 8.12
CA ASP A 14 1.97 -16.99 7.65
C ASP A 14 1.41 -18.03 6.66
N TYR A 15 1.98 -18.07 5.46
CA TYR A 15 1.66 -19.04 4.42
C TYR A 15 2.89 -19.92 4.16
N SER A 16 3.01 -21.01 4.93
CA SER A 16 4.11 -21.97 4.84
C SER A 16 5.50 -21.34 5.00
N GLY A 17 5.68 -20.59 6.09
CA GLY A 17 6.92 -19.94 6.48
C GLY A 17 7.13 -18.57 5.82
N GLN A 18 6.17 -18.12 5.00
CA GLN A 18 6.20 -16.81 4.37
C GLN A 18 5.11 -15.92 4.95
N LYS A 19 5.52 -14.94 5.75
CA LYS A 19 4.63 -13.93 6.29
C LYS A 19 4.17 -12.98 5.17
N ALA A 20 2.89 -13.04 4.83
CA ALA A 20 2.32 -12.24 3.76
C ALA A 20 1.08 -11.49 4.26
N ILE A 21 0.77 -10.42 3.53
CA ILE A 21 -0.38 -9.57 3.76
C ILE A 21 -1.40 -9.90 2.67
N TYR A 22 -2.62 -10.24 3.10
CA TYR A 22 -3.80 -10.21 2.26
C TYR A 22 -4.46 -8.84 2.42
N TRP A 23 -4.80 -8.22 1.29
CA TRP A 23 -5.47 -6.93 1.25
C TRP A 23 -6.55 -6.93 0.19
N GLU A 24 -7.81 -6.71 0.57
CA GLU A 24 -8.92 -6.54 -0.35
C GLU A 24 -9.42 -5.10 -0.37
N VAL A 25 -9.56 -4.61 -1.58
CA VAL A 25 -9.75 -3.22 -1.92
C VAL A 25 -11.06 -3.07 -2.66
N LYS A 26 -11.95 -2.22 -2.12
CA LYS A 26 -13.21 -1.89 -2.76
C LYS A 26 -12.99 -1.04 -4.00
N TYR A 27 -13.54 -1.46 -5.13
CA TYR A 27 -13.60 -0.67 -6.36
C TYR A 27 -15.01 -0.09 -6.56
N PRO A 28 -15.14 1.04 -7.29
CA PRO A 28 -16.45 1.61 -7.59
C PRO A 28 -17.26 0.69 -8.52
N PHE A 29 -18.53 0.49 -8.18
CA PHE A 29 -19.47 -0.27 -9.02
C PHE A 29 -19.57 0.36 -10.43
N PRO A 30 -19.56 -0.41 -11.53
CA PRO A 30 -19.71 -1.87 -11.63
C PRO A 30 -18.40 -2.68 -11.69
N LEU A 31 -17.27 -2.12 -11.26
CA LEU A 31 -15.99 -2.84 -11.29
C LEU A 31 -15.87 -3.81 -10.11
N SER A 32 -15.34 -5.01 -10.38
CA SER A 32 -14.97 -5.97 -9.34
C SER A 32 -13.93 -5.40 -8.38
N ASN A 33 -13.97 -5.81 -7.11
CA ASN A 33 -12.92 -5.50 -6.16
C ASN A 33 -11.58 -6.08 -6.60
N ARG A 34 -10.50 -5.54 -6.04
CA ARG A 34 -9.15 -6.09 -6.20
C ARG A 34 -8.68 -6.70 -4.89
N ASP A 35 -8.00 -7.83 -4.96
CA ASP A 35 -7.23 -8.34 -3.82
C ASP A 35 -5.75 -8.48 -4.15
N TYR A 36 -4.94 -8.41 -3.10
CA TYR A 36 -3.49 -8.53 -3.13
C TYR A 36 -3.07 -9.57 -2.12
N VAL A 37 -2.09 -10.38 -2.51
CA VAL A 37 -1.30 -11.20 -1.59
C VAL A 37 0.15 -10.81 -1.81
N TYR A 38 0.79 -10.25 -0.80
CA TYR A 38 2.13 -9.68 -0.97
C TYR A 38 2.99 -9.82 0.28
N VAL A 39 4.30 -9.88 0.08
CA VAL A 39 5.28 -9.79 1.16
C VAL A 39 5.76 -8.36 1.28
N ARG A 40 6.09 -7.95 2.51
CA ARG A 40 6.64 -6.63 2.81
C ARG A 40 7.83 -6.76 3.73
N GLU A 41 8.95 -6.15 3.35
CA GLU A 41 10.16 -6.09 4.14
C GLU A 41 10.57 -4.64 4.39
N ARG A 42 11.21 -4.40 5.52
CA ARG A 42 11.87 -3.13 5.83
C ARG A 42 13.37 -3.37 5.96
N LYS A 43 14.16 -2.44 5.41
CA LYS A 43 15.60 -2.35 5.62
C LYS A 43 15.99 -0.92 5.97
N ASP A 44 16.91 -0.79 6.90
CA ASP A 44 17.51 0.49 7.26
C ASP A 44 18.87 0.55 6.56
N LEU A 45 19.09 1.60 5.77
CA LEU A 45 20.31 1.80 4.99
C LEU A 45 21.06 3.02 5.50
N GLU A 46 22.38 2.98 5.39
CA GLU A 46 23.26 4.11 5.60
C GLU A 46 24.06 4.33 4.31
N VAL A 47 23.85 5.47 3.65
CA VAL A 47 24.49 5.80 2.37
C VAL A 47 25.03 7.21 2.45
N ASN A 48 26.36 7.35 2.35
CA ASN A 48 27.04 8.66 2.42
C ASN A 48 26.65 9.46 3.68
N GLY A 49 26.56 8.79 4.84
CA GLY A 49 26.16 9.41 6.12
C GLY A 49 24.66 9.73 6.24
N ARG A 50 23.83 9.38 5.25
CA ARG A 50 22.37 9.53 5.31
C ARG A 50 21.74 8.23 5.78
N LYS A 51 20.86 8.32 6.78
CA LYS A 51 20.01 7.22 7.22
C LYS A 51 18.73 7.19 6.41
N ILE A 52 18.50 6.07 5.71
CA ILE A 52 17.34 5.89 4.82
C ILE A 52 16.58 4.65 5.26
N TRP A 53 15.28 4.79 5.50
CA TRP A 53 14.38 3.66 5.76
C TRP A 53 13.72 3.24 4.46
N VAL A 54 13.95 1.99 4.06
CA VAL A 54 13.39 1.42 2.83
C VAL A 54 12.36 0.35 3.17
N VAL A 55 11.17 0.47 2.62
CA VAL A 55 10.13 -0.55 2.66
C VAL A 55 9.91 -1.07 1.24
N LEU A 56 10.09 -2.37 1.06
CA LEU A 56 9.87 -3.06 -0.21
C LEU A 56 8.64 -3.94 -0.07
N ALA A 57 7.78 -3.94 -1.07
CA ALA A 57 6.69 -4.89 -1.17
C ALA A 57 6.61 -5.47 -2.58
N LYS A 58 6.26 -6.75 -2.67
CA LYS A 58 6.03 -7.44 -3.94
C LYS A 58 4.94 -8.48 -3.79
N SER A 59 4.19 -8.72 -4.86
CA SER A 59 3.22 -9.82 -4.92
C SER A 59 3.86 -11.16 -4.57
N LEU A 60 3.07 -12.00 -3.91
CA LEU A 60 3.40 -13.36 -3.53
C LEU A 60 2.31 -14.31 -4.02
N ALA A 61 2.70 -15.32 -4.79
CA ALA A 61 1.82 -16.42 -5.15
C ALA A 61 1.95 -17.54 -4.10
N VAL A 62 0.85 -17.85 -3.42
CA VAL A 62 0.74 -18.95 -2.43
C VAL A 62 -0.56 -19.71 -2.66
N SER A 63 -0.49 -21.04 -2.70
CA SER A 63 -1.65 -21.91 -2.95
C SER A 63 -2.67 -21.90 -1.80
N GLN A 64 -2.21 -21.58 -0.59
CA GLN A 64 -2.99 -21.47 0.64
C GLN A 64 -3.88 -20.23 0.68
N CYS A 65 -3.69 -19.28 -0.24
CA CYS A 65 -4.54 -18.10 -0.40
C CYS A 65 -5.07 -18.02 -1.85
N PRO A 66 -6.06 -18.87 -2.19
CA PRO A 66 -6.64 -18.90 -3.53
C PRO A 66 -7.39 -17.59 -3.85
N GLU A 67 -7.66 -17.37 -5.14
CA GLU A 67 -8.44 -16.23 -5.62
C GLU A 67 -9.90 -16.35 -5.18
N LYS A 68 -10.52 -15.23 -4.78
CA LYS A 68 -11.93 -15.19 -4.41
C LYS A 68 -12.82 -14.98 -5.62
N ALA A 69 -13.94 -15.69 -5.69
CA ALA A 69 -14.93 -15.48 -6.75
C ALA A 69 -15.46 -14.03 -6.74
N GLY A 70 -15.51 -13.38 -7.91
CA GLY A 70 -15.98 -12.01 -8.06
C GLY A 70 -14.96 -10.91 -7.71
N VAL A 71 -13.76 -11.29 -7.25
CA VAL A 71 -12.64 -10.38 -6.93
C VAL A 71 -11.49 -10.65 -7.90
N ILE A 72 -10.80 -9.60 -8.35
CA ILE A 72 -9.68 -9.70 -9.29
C ILE A 72 -8.35 -9.66 -8.52
N ARG A 73 -7.58 -10.74 -8.60
CA ARG A 73 -6.23 -10.83 -8.00
C ARG A 73 -5.21 -10.01 -8.77
N VAL A 74 -4.58 -9.06 -8.07
CA VAL A 74 -3.43 -8.32 -8.58
C VAL A 74 -2.17 -9.17 -8.40
N LYS A 75 -1.66 -9.68 -9.52
CA LYS A 75 -0.49 -10.59 -9.55
C LYS A 75 0.84 -9.86 -9.76
N ASP A 76 0.82 -8.72 -10.44
CA ASP A 76 2.01 -7.93 -10.70
C ASP A 76 1.97 -6.66 -9.86
N TYR A 77 2.40 -6.78 -8.61
CA TYR A 77 2.49 -5.67 -7.69
C TYR A 77 3.93 -5.52 -7.19
N LYS A 78 4.47 -4.31 -7.28
CA LYS A 78 5.79 -3.95 -6.75
C LYS A 78 5.76 -2.55 -6.18
N GLN A 79 6.25 -2.38 -4.97
CA GLN A 79 6.41 -1.09 -4.32
C GLN A 79 7.81 -0.96 -3.74
N SER A 80 8.38 0.22 -3.85
CA SER A 80 9.56 0.64 -3.10
C SER A 80 9.30 2.01 -2.49
N LEU A 81 9.35 2.09 -1.17
CA LEU A 81 9.19 3.31 -0.40
C LEU A 81 10.52 3.60 0.28
N ALA A 82 11.10 4.78 0.04
CA ALA A 82 12.28 5.26 0.73
C ALA A 82 11.91 6.53 1.52
N LEU A 83 12.31 6.55 2.79
CA LEU A 83 12.03 7.61 3.74
C LEU A 83 13.35 8.09 4.32
N GLU A 84 13.51 9.39 4.48
CA GLU A 84 14.62 9.99 5.22
C GLU A 84 14.15 11.25 5.94
N SER A 85 14.89 11.68 6.97
CA SER A 85 14.65 12.99 7.57
C SER A 85 14.93 14.10 6.56
N ASP A 86 14.16 15.18 6.62
CA ASP A 86 14.46 16.38 5.85
C ASP A 86 15.54 17.27 6.50
N GLY A 87 16.05 16.88 7.68
CA GLY A 87 17.01 17.64 8.50
C GLY A 87 16.34 18.59 9.50
N ALA A 88 15.01 18.67 9.51
CA ALA A 88 14.21 19.41 10.46
C ALA A 88 13.21 18.45 11.13
N ASN A 89 11.95 18.87 11.27
CA ASN A 89 10.88 18.07 11.85
C ASN A 89 10.03 17.34 10.80
N GLY A 90 10.53 17.16 9.57
CA GLY A 90 9.81 16.53 8.48
C GLY A 90 10.46 15.24 7.98
N THR A 91 9.88 14.71 6.90
CA THR A 91 10.31 13.47 6.27
C THR A 91 10.21 13.62 4.75
N LYS A 92 11.29 13.31 4.04
CA LYS A 92 11.29 13.17 2.59
C LYS A 92 10.84 11.76 2.26
N VAL A 93 9.92 11.64 1.32
CA VAL A 93 9.33 10.37 0.90
C VAL A 93 9.52 10.21 -0.59
N PHE A 94 10.10 9.10 -1.01
CA PHE A 94 10.12 8.65 -2.39
C PHE A 94 9.35 7.32 -2.48
N MET A 95 8.39 7.24 -3.39
CA MET A 95 7.60 6.04 -3.60
C MET A 95 7.61 5.68 -5.09
N ASN A 96 8.19 4.53 -5.40
CA ASN A 96 7.99 3.87 -6.67
C ASN A 96 6.88 2.82 -6.49
N TYR A 97 5.82 2.90 -7.29
CA TYR A 97 4.65 2.04 -7.17
C TYR A 97 4.24 1.54 -8.55
N PHE A 98 4.15 0.23 -8.70
CA PHE A 98 3.66 -0.43 -9.89
C PHE A 98 2.60 -1.45 -9.50
N ASP A 99 1.44 -1.37 -10.13
CA ASP A 99 0.44 -2.43 -10.12
C ASP A 99 -0.06 -2.72 -11.53
N ASN A 100 -0.52 -3.95 -11.73
CA ASN A 100 -1.36 -4.34 -12.85
C ASN A 100 -2.73 -4.76 -12.29
N PRO A 101 -3.72 -3.86 -12.25
CA PRO A 101 -4.98 -4.09 -11.53
C PRO A 101 -5.89 -5.11 -12.24
N GLY A 102 -5.49 -5.58 -13.43
CA GLY A 102 -6.24 -6.52 -14.25
C GLY A 102 -7.59 -5.98 -14.75
N GLY A 103 -8.14 -6.67 -15.74
CA GLY A 103 -9.42 -6.30 -16.36
C GLY A 103 -9.33 -5.00 -17.19
N LYS A 104 -10.51 -4.45 -17.53
CA LYS A 104 -10.61 -3.21 -18.30
C LYS A 104 -10.86 -2.03 -17.36
N ILE A 105 -9.84 -1.22 -17.13
CA ILE A 105 -9.96 -0.01 -16.31
C ILE A 105 -10.47 1.14 -17.19
N PRO A 106 -11.62 1.77 -16.86
CA PRO A 106 -12.12 2.89 -17.62
C PRO A 106 -11.20 4.13 -17.51
N PRO A 107 -11.02 4.94 -18.57
CA PRO A 107 -10.21 6.14 -18.52
C PRO A 107 -10.64 7.16 -17.45
N TRP A 108 -11.94 7.25 -17.16
CA TRP A 108 -12.45 8.14 -16.11
C TRP A 108 -11.89 7.78 -14.73
N LEU A 109 -11.67 6.49 -14.45
CA LEU A 109 -11.17 6.02 -13.15
C LEU A 109 -9.68 6.34 -13.01
N VAL A 110 -8.91 6.18 -14.08
CA VAL A 110 -7.50 6.58 -14.13
C VAL A 110 -7.37 8.08 -13.88
N ASN A 111 -8.19 8.89 -14.56
CA ASN A 111 -8.19 10.34 -14.40
C ASN A 111 -8.57 10.77 -12.98
N TRP A 112 -9.57 10.12 -12.38
CA TRP A 112 -9.97 10.38 -11.00
C TRP A 112 -8.85 10.02 -10.00
N ALA A 113 -8.21 8.86 -10.17
CA ALA A 113 -7.11 8.43 -9.32
C ALA A 113 -5.96 9.44 -9.35
N ALA A 114 -5.57 9.92 -10.54
CA ALA A 114 -4.51 10.91 -10.69
C ALA A 114 -4.86 12.29 -10.11
N LYS A 115 -6.09 12.77 -10.33
CA LYS A 115 -6.48 14.15 -9.95
C LYS A 115 -6.93 14.29 -8.51
N SER A 116 -7.53 13.25 -7.94
CA SER A 116 -8.22 13.34 -6.65
C SER A 116 -7.77 12.28 -5.68
N GLY A 117 -7.65 11.04 -6.14
CA GLY A 117 -7.25 9.95 -5.27
C GLY A 117 -5.85 10.13 -4.69
N VAL A 118 -4.81 10.26 -5.53
CA VAL A 118 -3.41 10.32 -5.07
C VAL A 118 -3.17 11.51 -4.12
N PRO A 119 -3.64 12.73 -4.42
CA PRO A 119 -3.51 13.85 -3.48
C PRO A 119 -4.22 13.64 -2.15
N ALA A 120 -5.43 13.04 -2.17
CA ALA A 120 -6.17 12.72 -0.95
C ALA A 120 -5.40 11.71 -0.09
N PHE A 121 -4.86 10.65 -0.69
CA PHE A 121 -4.04 9.67 0.00
C PHE A 121 -2.84 10.30 0.71
N LEU A 122 -2.09 11.17 0.01
CA LEU A 122 -0.93 11.84 0.59
C LEU A 122 -1.34 12.76 1.75
N THR A 123 -2.47 13.46 1.59
CA THR A 123 -3.03 14.34 2.63
C THR A 123 -3.43 13.53 3.88
N ASP A 124 -4.09 12.39 3.70
CA ASP A 124 -4.54 11.55 4.81
C ASP A 124 -3.36 10.85 5.49
N MET A 125 -2.34 10.44 4.73
CA MET A 125 -1.08 9.96 5.30
C MET A 125 -0.41 11.04 6.17
N GLN A 126 -0.30 12.27 5.67
CA GLN A 126 0.29 13.37 6.44
C GLN A 126 -0.51 13.65 7.72
N LYS A 127 -1.84 13.68 7.64
CA LYS A 127 -2.72 13.83 8.81
C LYS A 127 -2.52 12.69 9.81
N ALA A 128 -2.43 11.44 9.33
CA ALA A 128 -2.22 10.27 10.19
C ALA A 128 -0.87 10.37 10.92
N CYS A 129 0.21 10.73 10.21
CA CYS A 129 1.53 10.94 10.81
C CYS A 129 1.50 12.03 11.88
N ASN A 130 0.90 13.19 11.59
CA ASN A 130 0.81 14.31 12.54
C ASN A 130 0.02 13.93 13.82
N ASN A 131 -0.99 13.07 13.68
CA ASN A 131 -1.82 12.64 14.80
C ASN A 131 -1.32 11.35 15.49
N TYR A 132 -0.25 10.73 14.99
CA TYR A 132 0.18 9.41 15.43
C TYR A 132 0.54 9.37 16.93
N VAL A 133 1.21 10.40 17.44
CA VAL A 133 1.56 10.50 18.88
C VAL A 133 0.31 10.51 19.76
N LYS A 134 -0.75 11.23 19.34
CA LYS A 134 -2.03 11.26 20.05
C LYS A 134 -2.73 9.91 19.99
N TYR A 135 -2.73 9.27 18.82
CA TYR A 135 -3.27 7.92 18.64
C TYR A 135 -2.60 6.90 19.59
N CYS A 136 -1.27 6.90 19.68
CA CYS A 136 -0.54 5.99 20.56
C CYS A 136 -0.86 6.18 22.05
N LYS A 137 -1.17 7.42 22.48
CA LYS A 137 -1.57 7.69 23.87
C LYS A 137 -2.96 7.16 24.20
N ASN A 138 -3.88 7.24 23.24
CA ASN A 138 -5.28 6.83 23.41
C ASN A 138 -5.52 5.33 23.20
N LYS A 139 -4.52 4.59 22.70
CA LYS A 139 -4.58 3.14 22.48
C LYS A 139 -4.11 2.33 23.70
N LYS A 140 -3.65 3.00 24.76
CA LYS A 140 -3.42 2.39 26.08
C LYS A 140 -4.72 2.38 26.86
#